data_AF-A0A975PL29-F1
#
_entry.id   AF-A0A975PL29-F1
#
_cell.length_a   1.000
_cell.length_b   1.000
_cell.length_c   1.000
_cell.angle_alpha   90.00
_cell.angle_beta   90.00
_cell.angle_gamma   90.00
#
_symmetry.space_group_name_H-M   'P 1'
#
loop_
_entity.id
_entity.type
_entity.pdbx_description
1 polymer ?
#
loop_
_entity_poly.entity_id
_entity_poly.type
_entity_poly.pdbx_seq_one_letter_code
_entity_poly.pdbx_strand_id
1 'polypeptide(L)'
;MLWLDSEEANSIPIKSVARLVIPRFQESNNKSTGECCKHTDQILGNLRLKNEDEHSGDSNNYAHCFTCGETWYPVKLVMDYKGFGFQDAMEFLYQNFPSYFTNVKEFDDIPKWEGLDNNEYKYLGIRIQHRFGDITIDVREFAREFPKEHDILLLSKIIEIKSKIDKIETYGLEKHIEKDKIQKDKEKIDKKLLDLLKRGLISTEYKKLKFEEVPSDKTLLTNRKH
;
A
#
# COMPACT_ATOMS: atom_id res chain seq x y z
N MET A 1 -8.82 -1.10 2.80
CA MET A 1 -8.97 0.38 2.65
C MET A 1 -9.21 0.67 1.17
N LEU A 2 -10.13 1.55 0.77
CA LEU A 2 -10.34 1.82 -0.66
C LEU A 2 -9.40 2.92 -1.15
N TRP A 3 -8.78 2.74 -2.32
CA TRP A 3 -8.11 3.84 -3.01
C TRP A 3 -9.16 4.56 -3.86
N LEU A 4 -9.51 5.77 -3.44
CA LEU A 4 -10.53 6.61 -4.06
C LEU A 4 -9.85 7.88 -4.57
N ASP A 5 -10.12 8.24 -5.82
CA ASP A 5 -9.53 9.41 -6.45
C ASP A 5 -10.30 10.68 -6.05
N SER A 6 -9.59 11.67 -5.50
CA SER A 6 -10.17 12.94 -5.08
C SER A 6 -10.60 13.85 -6.23
N GLU A 7 -9.98 13.72 -7.42
CA GLU A 7 -10.41 14.45 -8.61
C GLU A 7 -11.77 13.92 -9.06
N GLU A 8 -11.94 12.60 -9.12
CA GLU A 8 -13.22 11.95 -9.39
C GLU A 8 -14.27 12.33 -8.33
N ALA A 9 -13.91 12.29 -7.04
CA ALA A 9 -14.82 12.71 -5.98
C ALA A 9 -15.25 14.17 -6.09
N ASN A 10 -14.35 15.07 -6.53
CA ASN A 10 -14.68 16.47 -6.73
C ASN A 10 -15.43 16.74 -8.05
N SER A 11 -15.57 15.75 -8.93
CA SER A 11 -16.47 15.83 -10.10
C SER A 11 -17.94 15.56 -9.76
N ILE A 12 -18.23 15.01 -8.56
CA ILE A 12 -19.60 14.78 -8.11
C ILE A 12 -20.33 16.14 -8.03
N PRO A 13 -21.52 16.30 -8.63
CA PRO A 13 -22.25 17.57 -8.60
C PRO A 13 -22.46 18.06 -7.16
N ILE A 14 -21.92 19.24 -6.85
CA ILE A 14 -21.88 19.78 -5.49
C ILE A 14 -23.29 19.93 -4.90
N LYS A 15 -24.31 20.22 -5.73
CA LYS A 15 -25.71 20.27 -5.28
C LYS A 15 -26.21 18.91 -4.80
N SER A 16 -25.80 17.82 -5.45
CA SER A 16 -26.15 16.45 -5.03
C SER A 16 -25.55 16.12 -3.67
N VAL A 17 -24.28 16.48 -3.47
CA VAL A 17 -23.59 16.31 -2.17
C VAL A 17 -24.24 17.19 -1.09
N ALA A 18 -24.55 18.43 -1.43
CA ALA A 18 -25.13 19.40 -0.51
C ALA A 18 -26.48 18.98 0.07
N ARG A 19 -27.34 18.32 -0.73
CA ARG A 19 -28.61 17.75 -0.26
C ARG A 19 -28.43 16.77 0.91
N LEU A 20 -27.27 16.13 1.03
CA LEU A 20 -26.98 15.13 2.07
C LEU A 20 -26.31 15.72 3.32
N VAL A 21 -25.64 16.87 3.20
CA VAL A 21 -24.76 17.40 4.26
C VAL A 21 -25.15 18.79 4.77
N ILE A 22 -25.82 19.61 3.96
CA ILE A 22 -26.14 21.00 4.32
C ILE A 22 -27.52 21.07 4.98
N PRO A 23 -27.63 21.56 6.24
CA PRO A 23 -28.90 21.78 6.89
C PRO A 23 -29.76 22.79 6.14
N ARG A 24 -31.09 22.55 6.14
CA ARG A 24 -32.07 23.39 5.45
C ARG A 24 -31.72 23.69 3.98
N PHE A 25 -31.11 22.73 3.29
CA PHE A 25 -30.84 22.86 1.86
C PHE A 25 -32.15 23.14 1.10
N GLN A 26 -32.11 24.17 0.26
CA GLN A 26 -33.23 24.58 -0.59
C GLN A 26 -32.77 24.76 -2.02
N GLU A 27 -33.60 24.31 -2.95
CA GLU A 27 -33.37 24.46 -4.38
C GLU A 27 -34.65 24.95 -5.06
N SER A 28 -34.52 26.04 -5.82
CA SER A 28 -35.62 26.61 -6.61
C SER A 28 -35.08 27.09 -7.95
N ASN A 29 -35.58 26.50 -9.03
CA ASN A 29 -35.17 26.77 -10.42
C ASN A 29 -33.63 26.87 -10.56
N ASN A 30 -33.08 28.08 -10.67
CA ASN A 30 -31.66 28.35 -10.91
C ASN A 30 -30.86 28.73 -9.65
N LYS A 31 -31.46 28.61 -8.45
CA LYS A 31 -30.81 29.00 -7.20
C LYS A 31 -30.87 27.86 -6.19
N SER A 32 -29.72 27.57 -5.60
CA SER A 32 -29.59 26.64 -4.48
C SER A 32 -28.86 27.32 -3.32
N THR A 33 -29.29 27.01 -2.10
CA THR A 33 -28.77 27.61 -0.85
C THR A 33 -28.96 26.68 0.34
N GLY A 34 -28.41 27.06 1.49
CA GLY A 34 -28.56 26.36 2.76
C GLY A 34 -27.85 27.11 3.89
N GLU A 35 -27.81 26.52 5.08
CA GLU A 35 -27.11 27.10 6.22
C GLU A 35 -25.61 26.85 6.13
N CYS A 36 -24.80 27.87 6.41
CA CYS A 36 -23.34 27.75 6.42
C CYS A 36 -22.85 27.12 7.72
N CYS A 37 -21.92 26.17 7.65
CA CYS A 37 -21.34 25.52 8.85
C CYS A 37 -20.25 26.36 9.55
N LYS A 38 -19.79 27.48 8.96
CA LYS A 38 -18.67 28.29 9.50
C LYS A 38 -19.11 29.55 10.24
N HIS A 39 -20.38 29.91 10.18
CA HIS A 39 -20.91 31.07 10.92
C HIS A 39 -22.36 30.84 11.31
N THR A 40 -22.80 31.54 12.37
CA THR A 40 -24.12 31.38 12.97
C THR A 40 -25.20 32.26 12.36
N ASP A 41 -24.86 33.15 11.41
CA ASP A 41 -25.85 33.93 10.68
C ASP A 41 -26.75 33.00 9.84
N GLN A 42 -27.96 32.77 10.34
CA GLN A 42 -28.97 31.90 9.71
C GLN A 42 -29.71 32.57 8.53
N ILE A 43 -29.09 33.58 7.91
CA ILE A 43 -29.68 34.26 6.75
C ILE A 43 -29.57 33.33 5.53
N LEU A 44 -30.69 32.72 5.15
CA LEU A 44 -30.79 31.92 3.93
C LEU A 44 -30.47 32.77 2.71
N GLY A 45 -29.62 32.26 1.81
CA GLY A 45 -29.21 32.94 0.58
C GLY A 45 -27.74 33.34 0.51
N ASN A 46 -27.00 33.29 1.63
CA ASN A 46 -25.56 33.62 1.69
C ASN A 46 -24.67 32.49 1.19
N LEU A 47 -25.13 31.25 1.26
CA LEU A 47 -24.49 30.11 0.61
C LEU A 47 -25.10 29.89 -0.77
N ARG A 48 -24.28 29.84 -1.81
CA ARG A 48 -24.70 29.53 -3.18
C ARG A 48 -23.94 28.33 -3.70
N LEU A 49 -24.63 27.48 -4.44
CA LEU A 49 -24.03 26.31 -5.08
C LEU A 49 -24.24 26.38 -6.58
N LYS A 50 -23.18 26.06 -7.31
CA LYS A 50 -23.15 25.98 -8.77
C LYS A 50 -22.58 24.61 -9.13
N ASN A 51 -23.30 23.88 -9.98
CA ASN A 51 -22.76 22.68 -10.60
C ASN A 51 -21.97 23.10 -11.84
N GLU A 52 -21.19 22.17 -12.38
CA GLU A 52 -20.62 22.34 -13.71
C GLU A 52 -21.74 22.56 -14.75
N ASP A 53 -21.74 23.73 -15.41
CA ASP A 53 -22.71 24.06 -16.46
C ASP A 53 -22.08 23.75 -17.82
N GLU A 54 -22.69 22.83 -18.59
CA GLU A 54 -22.23 22.44 -19.94
C GLU A 54 -22.23 23.59 -20.97
N HIS A 55 -22.87 24.73 -20.65
CA HIS A 55 -23.14 25.81 -21.62
C HIS A 55 -22.32 27.09 -21.40
N SER A 56 -21.57 27.22 -20.31
CA SER A 56 -20.89 28.49 -19.97
C SER A 56 -19.37 28.49 -20.07
N GLY A 57 -18.73 27.35 -20.37
CA GLY A 57 -17.27 27.26 -20.44
C GLY A 57 -16.54 27.46 -19.08
N ASP A 58 -17.29 27.81 -18.03
CA ASP A 58 -16.82 27.99 -16.66
C ASP A 58 -17.15 26.72 -15.84
N SER A 59 -16.14 25.88 -15.66
CA SER A 59 -16.16 24.61 -14.92
C SER A 59 -16.27 24.83 -13.41
N ASN A 60 -17.44 25.24 -12.94
CA ASN A 60 -17.59 25.76 -11.58
C ASN A 60 -18.50 24.85 -10.73
N ASN A 61 -17.97 23.69 -10.33
CA ASN A 61 -18.59 22.75 -9.39
C ASN A 61 -18.22 23.07 -7.93
N TYR A 62 -18.86 24.09 -7.34
CA TYR A 62 -18.52 24.56 -6.00
C TYR A 62 -19.71 25.11 -5.19
N ALA A 63 -19.54 25.17 -3.88
CA ALA A 63 -20.37 25.94 -2.96
C ALA A 63 -19.57 27.12 -2.41
N HIS A 64 -20.15 28.31 -2.37
CA HIS A 64 -19.47 29.50 -1.87
C HIS A 64 -20.37 30.26 -0.90
N CYS A 65 -19.82 30.65 0.23
CA CYS A 65 -20.50 31.48 1.21
C CYS A 65 -20.01 32.93 1.11
N PHE A 66 -20.90 33.86 0.76
CA PHE A 66 -20.58 35.28 0.62
C PHE A 66 -20.34 36.00 1.96
N THR A 67 -20.75 35.41 3.08
CA THR A 67 -20.55 36.02 4.41
C THR A 67 -19.16 35.74 4.96
N CYS A 68 -18.71 34.48 4.93
CA CYS A 68 -17.38 34.11 5.42
C CYS A 68 -16.31 34.03 4.32
N GLY A 69 -16.70 34.12 3.05
CA GLY A 69 -15.78 34.03 1.90
C GLY A 69 -15.28 32.62 1.59
N GLU A 70 -15.76 31.60 2.32
CA GLU A 70 -15.30 30.22 2.16
C GLU A 70 -15.90 29.56 0.91
N THR A 71 -15.07 28.77 0.22
CA THR A 71 -15.46 27.99 -0.96
C THR A 71 -15.19 26.51 -0.71
N TRP A 72 -16.18 25.68 -1.01
CA TRP A 72 -16.11 24.24 -0.90
C TRP A 72 -16.27 23.56 -2.25
N TYR A 73 -15.43 22.56 -2.46
CA TYR A 73 -15.62 21.50 -3.45
C TYR A 73 -16.21 20.26 -2.74
N PRO A 74 -16.75 19.27 -3.47
CA PRO A 74 -17.48 18.14 -2.90
C PRO A 74 -16.81 17.48 -1.69
N VAL A 75 -15.51 17.17 -1.77
CA VAL A 75 -14.78 16.53 -0.67
C VAL A 75 -14.68 17.46 0.55
N LYS A 76 -14.24 18.70 0.35
CA LYS A 76 -14.07 19.68 1.42
C LYS A 76 -15.41 20.02 2.09
N LEU A 77 -16.50 20.06 1.32
CA LEU A 77 -17.85 20.29 1.84
C LEU A 77 -18.24 19.20 2.84
N VAL A 78 -18.03 17.92 2.49
CA VAL A 78 -18.32 16.80 3.38
C VAL A 78 -17.47 16.86 4.64
N MET A 79 -16.16 17.10 4.51
CA MET A 79 -15.25 17.23 5.65
C MET A 79 -15.75 18.28 6.64
N ASP A 80 -16.06 19.47 6.17
CA ASP A 80 -16.45 20.59 7.05
C ASP A 80 -17.85 20.43 7.66
N TYR A 81 -18.84 19.93 6.92
CA TYR A 81 -20.22 19.81 7.41
C TYR A 81 -20.45 18.55 8.27
N LYS A 82 -19.69 17.48 8.04
CA LYS A 82 -19.80 16.23 8.84
C LYS A 82 -18.72 16.11 9.92
N GLY A 83 -17.70 16.97 9.91
CA GLY A 83 -16.57 16.88 10.83
C GLY A 83 -15.68 15.66 10.54
N PHE A 84 -15.59 15.25 9.28
CA PHE A 84 -14.87 14.06 8.86
C PHE A 84 -13.41 14.35 8.53
N GLY A 85 -12.54 13.35 8.76
CA GLY A 85 -11.22 13.31 8.15
C GLY A 85 -11.34 13.12 6.63
N PHE A 86 -10.26 13.38 5.89
CA PHE A 86 -10.26 13.24 4.43
C PHE A 86 -10.71 11.85 3.97
N GLN A 87 -10.19 10.79 4.60
CA GLN A 87 -10.54 9.41 4.24
C GLN A 87 -12.02 9.10 4.48
N ASP A 88 -12.56 9.47 5.65
CA ASP A 88 -13.98 9.25 5.96
C ASP A 88 -14.90 10.04 5.01
N ALA A 89 -14.48 11.24 4.58
CA ALA A 89 -15.20 12.03 3.59
C ALA A 89 -15.21 11.37 2.20
N MET A 90 -14.08 10.78 1.78
CA MET A 90 -13.98 10.02 0.54
C MET A 90 -14.87 8.77 0.59
N GLU A 91 -14.84 8.01 1.68
CA GLU A 91 -15.68 6.83 1.87
C GLU A 91 -17.18 7.19 1.89
N PHE A 92 -17.55 8.30 2.55
CA PHE A 92 -18.91 8.82 2.53
C PHE A 92 -19.38 9.14 1.10
N LEU A 93 -18.53 9.80 0.30
CA LEU A 93 -18.86 10.14 -1.09
C LEU A 93 -18.98 8.88 -1.96
N TYR A 94 -18.08 7.89 -1.80
CA TYR A 94 -18.16 6.64 -2.53
C TYR A 94 -19.43 5.84 -2.21
N GLN A 95 -19.82 5.76 -0.93
CA GLN A 95 -21.03 5.04 -0.52
C GLN A 95 -22.31 5.65 -1.11
N ASN A 96 -22.35 6.99 -1.28
CA ASN A 96 -23.54 7.69 -1.78
C ASN A 96 -23.52 7.91 -3.30
N PHE A 97 -22.34 7.96 -3.92
CA PHE A 97 -22.14 8.26 -5.35
C PHE A 97 -21.12 7.31 -6.01
N PRO A 98 -21.28 5.98 -5.90
CA PRO A 98 -20.25 5.03 -6.35
C PRO A 98 -19.99 5.11 -7.87
N SER A 99 -20.98 5.54 -8.66
CA SER A 99 -20.89 5.65 -10.12
C SER A 99 -19.88 6.69 -10.61
N TYR A 100 -19.44 7.61 -9.75
CA TYR A 100 -18.44 8.62 -10.10
C TYR A 100 -17.01 8.13 -9.97
N PHE A 101 -16.80 6.95 -9.38
CA PHE A 101 -15.47 6.39 -9.14
C PHE A 101 -15.20 5.28 -10.15
N THR A 102 -14.21 5.48 -11.02
CA THR A 102 -13.94 4.52 -12.10
C THR A 102 -12.87 3.50 -11.74
N ASN A 103 -11.96 3.85 -10.82
CA ASN A 103 -10.80 3.04 -10.44
C ASN A 103 -10.75 2.76 -8.93
N VAL A 104 -11.78 2.10 -8.41
CA VAL A 104 -11.79 1.69 -7.00
C VAL A 104 -10.89 0.46 -6.85
N LYS A 105 -9.71 0.66 -6.26
CA LYS A 105 -8.83 -0.44 -5.86
C LYS A 105 -9.05 -0.77 -4.40
N GLU A 106 -9.37 -2.02 -4.09
CA GLU A 106 -9.28 -2.53 -2.73
C GLU A 106 -7.81 -2.61 -2.35
N PHE A 107 -7.41 -1.87 -1.31
CA PHE A 107 -6.14 -2.09 -0.64
C PHE A 107 -6.28 -3.38 0.14
N ASP A 108 -5.69 -4.45 -0.39
CA ASP A 108 -5.27 -5.56 0.43
C ASP A 108 -4.34 -5.00 1.48
N ASP A 109 -4.74 -5.10 2.74
CA ASP A 109 -3.96 -4.71 3.90
C ASP A 109 -2.80 -5.70 4.06
N ILE A 110 -1.89 -5.71 3.09
CA ILE A 110 -0.67 -6.49 3.17
C ILE A 110 0.15 -5.78 4.23
N PRO A 111 0.39 -6.40 5.40
CA PRO A 111 1.19 -5.79 6.45
C PRO A 111 2.49 -5.28 5.83
N LYS A 112 2.92 -4.07 6.21
CA LYS A 112 4.18 -3.46 5.76
C LYS A 112 5.33 -4.42 6.06
N TRP A 113 5.58 -5.34 5.14
CA TRP A 113 6.71 -6.22 5.20
C TRP A 113 7.91 -5.36 4.84
N GLU A 114 8.62 -4.93 5.89
CA GLU A 114 9.84 -4.16 5.75
C GLU A 114 10.89 -4.96 4.98
N GLY A 115 10.87 -6.28 5.18
CA GLY A 115 11.61 -7.25 4.39
C GLY A 115 13.12 -7.04 4.44
N LEU A 116 13.78 -7.52 3.39
CA LEU A 116 15.21 -7.29 3.19
C LEU A 116 15.44 -6.01 2.37
N ASP A 117 16.54 -5.32 2.69
CA ASP A 117 17.02 -4.22 1.87
C ASP A 117 17.80 -4.71 0.64
N ASN A 118 18.13 -3.79 -0.27
CA ASN A 118 18.85 -4.13 -1.50
C ASN A 118 20.28 -4.64 -1.24
N ASN A 119 20.94 -4.21 -0.17
CA ASN A 119 22.27 -4.70 0.16
C ASN A 119 22.22 -6.12 0.73
N GLU A 120 21.15 -6.46 1.43
CA GLU A 120 20.87 -7.77 1.98
C GLU A 120 20.51 -8.78 0.89
N TYR A 121 19.71 -8.38 -0.11
CA TYR A 121 19.52 -9.19 -1.31
C TYR A 121 20.84 -9.44 -2.06
N LYS A 122 21.65 -8.39 -2.24
CA LYS A 122 22.98 -8.53 -2.87
C LYS A 122 23.90 -9.44 -2.07
N TYR A 123 23.86 -9.38 -0.74
CA TYR A 123 24.61 -10.28 0.14
C TYR A 123 24.23 -11.74 -0.10
N LEU A 124 22.95 -12.02 -0.36
CA LEU A 124 22.44 -13.35 -0.69
C LEU A 124 22.68 -13.76 -2.17
N GLY A 125 23.27 -12.87 -2.98
CA GLY A 125 23.46 -13.09 -4.41
C GLY A 125 22.15 -13.04 -5.22
N ILE A 126 21.12 -12.37 -4.69
CA ILE A 126 19.85 -12.11 -5.37
C ILE A 126 19.96 -10.78 -6.11
N ARG A 127 19.53 -10.75 -7.37
CA ARG A 127 19.51 -9.53 -8.18
C ARG A 127 18.36 -8.64 -7.73
N ILE A 128 18.60 -7.33 -7.69
CA ILE A 128 17.56 -6.34 -7.35
C ILE A 128 16.52 -6.21 -8.45
N GLN A 129 16.93 -6.42 -9.70
CA GLN A 129 16.03 -6.38 -10.85
C GLN A 129 15.90 -7.78 -11.43
N HIS A 130 14.66 -8.23 -11.57
CA HIS A 130 14.30 -9.46 -12.26
C HIS A 130 13.66 -9.08 -13.60
N ARG A 131 14.04 -9.80 -14.66
CA ARG A 131 13.53 -9.56 -16.01
C ARG A 131 12.67 -10.75 -16.44
N PHE A 132 11.43 -10.47 -16.80
CA PHE A 132 10.45 -11.43 -17.30
C PHE A 132 10.01 -10.97 -18.71
N GLY A 133 10.71 -11.47 -19.74
CA GLY A 133 10.57 -10.96 -21.10
C GLY A 133 11.00 -9.49 -21.18
N ASP A 134 10.07 -8.61 -21.52
CA ASP A 134 10.29 -7.16 -21.60
C ASP A 134 9.97 -6.41 -20.31
N ILE A 135 9.40 -7.10 -19.31
CA ILE A 135 9.07 -6.50 -18.01
C ILE A 135 10.27 -6.63 -17.09
N THR A 136 10.66 -5.52 -16.47
CA THR A 136 11.65 -5.48 -15.39
C THR A 136 10.94 -5.13 -14.09
N ILE A 137 11.07 -6.00 -13.09
CA ILE A 137 10.44 -5.85 -11.78
C ILE A 137 11.52 -5.76 -10.69
N ASP A 138 11.31 -4.88 -9.71
CA ASP A 138 12.16 -4.81 -8.53
C ASP A 138 11.95 -6.04 -7.63
N VAL A 139 12.97 -6.51 -6.94
CA VAL A 139 12.90 -7.71 -6.09
C VAL A 139 11.89 -7.57 -4.96
N ARG A 140 11.66 -6.37 -4.43
CA ARG A 140 10.66 -6.12 -3.40
C ARG A 140 9.25 -6.10 -3.98
N GLU A 141 9.11 -5.61 -5.21
CA GLU A 141 7.85 -5.69 -5.96
C GLU A 141 7.54 -7.16 -6.31
N PHE A 142 8.51 -7.91 -6.82
CA PHE A 142 8.41 -9.35 -7.04
C PHE A 142 8.01 -10.10 -5.77
N ALA A 143 8.56 -9.73 -4.62
CA ALA A 143 8.21 -10.35 -3.35
C ALA A 143 6.76 -10.10 -2.94
N ARG A 144 6.21 -8.92 -3.25
CA ARG A 144 4.81 -8.58 -2.95
C ARG A 144 3.84 -9.30 -3.89
N GLU A 145 4.15 -9.31 -5.18
CA GLU A 145 3.30 -9.91 -6.21
C GLU A 145 3.36 -11.44 -6.21
N PHE A 146 4.53 -12.01 -5.87
CA PHE A 146 4.81 -13.46 -5.92
C PHE A 146 5.47 -13.95 -4.62
N PRO A 147 4.77 -13.86 -3.47
CA PRO A 147 5.38 -14.11 -2.15
C PRO A 147 5.85 -15.56 -1.96
N LYS A 148 5.20 -16.54 -2.60
CA LYS A 148 5.61 -17.95 -2.49
C LYS A 148 6.89 -18.21 -3.27
N GLU A 149 6.99 -17.67 -4.48
CA GLU A 149 8.14 -17.79 -5.37
C GLU A 149 9.34 -17.06 -4.79
N HIS A 150 9.10 -15.89 -4.19
CA HIS A 150 10.11 -15.15 -3.44
C HIS A 150 10.63 -15.92 -2.23
N ASP A 151 9.75 -16.48 -1.40
CA ASP A 151 10.16 -17.27 -0.24
C ASP A 151 11.00 -18.50 -0.66
N ILE A 152 10.61 -19.17 -1.76
CA ILE A 152 11.37 -20.28 -2.35
C ILE A 152 12.75 -19.81 -2.83
N LEU A 153 12.82 -18.67 -3.52
CA LEU A 153 14.09 -18.08 -3.98
C LEU A 153 15.01 -17.78 -2.79
N LEU A 154 14.47 -17.16 -1.74
CA LEU A 154 15.18 -16.79 -0.53
C LEU A 154 15.74 -18.04 0.18
N LEU A 155 14.89 -19.05 0.40
CA LEU A 155 15.30 -20.33 0.99
C LEU A 155 16.38 -21.02 0.16
N SER A 156 16.20 -21.09 -1.17
CA SER A 156 17.18 -21.71 -2.06
C SER A 156 18.54 -21.03 -1.98
N LYS A 157 18.59 -19.69 -1.85
CA LYS A 157 19.85 -18.95 -1.76
C LYS A 157 20.54 -19.13 -0.43
N ILE A 158 19.79 -19.18 0.66
CA ILE A 158 20.37 -19.44 1.99
C ILE A 158 20.94 -20.86 2.06
N ILE A 159 20.25 -21.86 1.52
CA ILE A 159 20.76 -23.24 1.43
C ILE A 159 22.05 -23.28 0.59
N GLU A 160 22.08 -22.59 -0.55
CA GLU A 160 23.27 -22.50 -1.40
C GLU A 160 24.49 -21.93 -0.64
N ILE A 161 24.27 -20.88 0.16
CA ILE A 161 25.34 -20.24 0.95
C ILE A 161 25.81 -21.18 2.06
N LYS A 162 24.90 -21.81 2.81
CA LYS A 162 25.25 -22.79 3.85
C LYS A 162 26.11 -23.93 3.31
N SER A 163 25.68 -24.53 2.19
CA SER A 163 26.45 -25.59 1.53
C SER A 163 27.87 -25.15 1.14
N LYS A 164 28.07 -23.88 0.74
CA LYS A 164 29.40 -23.33 0.47
C LYS A 164 30.24 -23.18 1.74
N ILE A 165 29.63 -22.73 2.84
CA ILE A 165 30.31 -22.57 4.13
C ILE A 165 30.73 -23.93 4.68
N ASP A 166 29.86 -24.93 4.63
CA ASP A 166 30.17 -26.30 5.09
C ASP A 166 31.35 -26.90 4.30
N LYS A 167 31.43 -26.63 2.99
CA LYS A 167 32.58 -27.03 2.16
C LYS A 167 33.86 -26.33 2.56
N ILE A 168 33.80 -25.02 2.84
CA ILE A 168 34.97 -24.24 3.28
C ILE A 168 35.46 -24.73 4.64
N GLU A 169 34.54 -25.00 5.56
CA GLU A 169 34.86 -25.55 6.87
C GLU A 169 35.55 -26.92 6.73
N THR A 170 34.95 -27.83 5.97
CA THR A 170 35.52 -29.16 5.72
C THR A 170 36.94 -29.06 5.15
N TYR A 171 37.12 -28.27 4.09
CA TYR A 171 38.43 -28.06 3.47
C TYR A 171 39.44 -27.39 4.42
N GLY A 172 39.01 -26.40 5.20
CA GLY A 172 39.87 -25.70 6.13
C GLY A 172 40.35 -26.58 7.29
N LEU A 173 39.47 -27.46 7.78
CA LEU A 173 39.81 -28.46 8.79
C LEU A 173 40.79 -29.52 8.25
N GLU A 174 40.61 -29.97 7.00
CA GLU A 174 41.53 -30.89 6.32
C GLU A 174 42.93 -30.29 6.12
N LYS A 175 43.03 -28.96 5.96
CA LYS A 175 44.29 -28.24 5.75
C LYS A 175 44.93 -27.71 7.04
N HIS A 176 44.41 -28.07 8.21
CA HIS A 176 44.87 -27.58 9.51
C HIS A 176 44.90 -26.05 9.63
N ILE A 177 43.97 -25.35 8.96
CA ILE A 177 43.73 -23.92 9.19
C ILE A 177 43.09 -23.77 10.57
N GLU A 178 43.34 -22.63 11.26
CA GLU A 178 42.83 -22.32 12.60
C GLU A 178 41.34 -22.65 12.78
N LYS A 179 41.07 -23.84 13.33
CA LYS A 179 39.73 -24.41 13.52
C LYS A 179 38.79 -23.45 14.24
N ASP A 180 39.28 -22.82 15.30
CA ASP A 180 38.48 -21.91 16.13
C ASP A 180 38.05 -20.66 15.36
N LYS A 181 38.85 -20.20 14.40
CA LYS A 181 38.53 -19.05 13.57
C LYS A 181 37.46 -19.40 12.54
N ILE A 182 37.62 -20.55 11.87
CA ILE A 182 36.64 -21.07 10.90
C ILE A 182 35.28 -21.28 11.57
N GLN A 183 35.26 -21.89 12.76
CA GLN A 183 34.02 -22.16 13.50
C GLN A 183 33.30 -20.86 13.88
N LYS A 184 34.04 -19.87 14.41
CA LYS A 184 33.46 -18.57 14.77
C LYS A 184 32.91 -17.81 13.56
N ASP A 185 33.61 -17.85 12.44
CA ASP A 185 33.15 -17.20 11.21
C ASP A 185 31.89 -17.88 10.65
N LYS A 186 31.83 -19.22 10.69
CA LYS A 186 30.64 -20.00 10.33
C LYS A 186 29.43 -19.60 11.17
N GLU A 187 29.56 -19.64 12.50
CA GLU A 187 28.48 -19.30 13.43
C GLU A 187 27.97 -17.87 13.20
N LYS A 188 28.88 -16.92 12.94
CA LYS A 188 28.52 -15.53 12.65
C LYS A 188 27.71 -15.41 11.37
N ILE A 189 28.10 -16.14 10.31
CA ILE A 189 27.37 -16.13 9.04
C ILE A 189 26.02 -16.83 9.19
N ASP A 190 25.96 -17.99 9.85
CA ASP A 190 24.71 -18.72 10.08
C ASP A 190 23.68 -17.88 10.84
N LYS A 191 24.12 -17.16 11.87
CA LYS A 191 23.27 -16.24 12.62
C LYS A 191 22.74 -15.11 11.73
N LYS A 192 23.59 -14.56 10.85
CA LYS A 192 23.18 -13.52 9.90
C LYS A 192 22.17 -14.05 8.88
N LEU A 193 22.40 -15.25 8.31
CA LEU A 193 21.48 -15.87 7.36
C LEU A 193 20.12 -16.17 8.00
N LEU A 194 20.11 -16.59 9.27
CA LEU A 194 18.87 -16.82 10.01
C LEU A 194 18.08 -15.52 10.21
N ASP A 195 18.75 -14.42 10.56
CA ASP A 195 18.10 -13.11 10.68
C ASP A 195 17.47 -12.67 9.35
N LEU A 196 18.24 -12.79 8.26
CA LEU A 196 17.78 -12.46 6.91
C LEU A 196 16.58 -13.32 6.50
N LEU A 197 16.57 -14.61 6.83
CA LEU A 197 15.42 -15.46 6.52
C LEU A 197 14.18 -15.03 7.31
N LYS A 198 14.32 -14.78 8.61
CA LYS A 198 13.18 -14.41 9.48
C LYS A 198 12.52 -13.10 9.03
N ARG A 199 13.33 -12.11 8.64
CA ARG A 199 12.83 -10.83 8.14
C ARG A 199 12.36 -10.93 6.69
N GLY A 200 13.03 -11.75 5.88
CA GLY A 200 12.78 -11.89 4.45
C GLY A 200 11.59 -12.76 4.07
N LEU A 201 11.13 -13.67 4.92
CA LEU A 201 9.95 -14.49 4.59
C LEU A 201 8.66 -13.68 4.65
N ILE A 202 7.80 -13.83 3.65
CA ILE A 202 6.50 -13.16 3.57
C ILE A 202 5.39 -14.11 3.98
N SER A 203 5.31 -15.29 3.36
CA SER A 203 4.23 -16.25 3.56
C SER A 203 4.22 -16.81 4.97
N THR A 204 3.03 -16.85 5.58
CA THR A 204 2.81 -17.45 6.89
C THR A 204 3.10 -18.96 6.91
N GLU A 205 3.04 -19.61 5.75
CA GLU A 205 3.39 -21.02 5.60
C GLU A 205 4.86 -21.28 5.90
N TYR A 206 5.76 -20.50 5.30
CA TYR A 206 7.21 -20.68 5.47
C TYR A 206 7.73 -20.09 6.77
N LYS A 207 7.02 -19.11 7.38
CA LYS A 207 7.34 -18.60 8.72
C LYS A 207 7.21 -19.64 9.83
N LYS A 208 6.42 -20.70 9.61
CA LYS A 208 6.28 -21.82 10.57
C LYS A 208 7.41 -22.85 10.48
N LEU A 209 8.27 -22.78 9.47
CA LEU A 209 9.44 -23.66 9.37
C LEU A 209 10.41 -23.36 10.52
N LYS A 210 10.67 -24.36 11.36
CA LYS A 210 11.79 -24.27 12.30
C LYS A 210 13.08 -24.40 11.49
N PHE A 211 13.99 -23.44 11.63
CA PHE A 211 15.23 -23.41 10.84
C PHE A 211 16.15 -24.61 11.08
N GLU A 212 16.01 -25.28 12.22
CA GLU A 212 16.67 -26.54 12.56
C GLU A 212 16.22 -27.71 11.65
N GLU A 213 15.08 -27.55 10.96
CA GLU A 213 14.50 -28.55 10.06
C GLU A 213 14.75 -28.24 8.58
N VAL A 214 15.42 -27.12 8.24
CA VAL A 214 15.78 -26.82 6.84
C VAL A 214 17.00 -27.68 6.49
N PRO A 215 16.85 -28.74 5.67
CA PRO A 215 17.95 -29.63 5.35
C PRO A 215 19.03 -28.84 4.60
N SER A 216 20.29 -29.21 4.79
CA SER A 216 21.42 -28.72 3.98
C SER A 216 21.29 -29.11 2.50
N ASP A 217 20.40 -30.05 2.20
CA ASP A 217 20.13 -30.59 0.87
C ASP A 217 18.81 -30.07 0.28
N LYS A 218 18.73 -30.06 -1.06
CA LYS A 218 17.63 -29.49 -1.88
C LYS A 218 16.26 -30.16 -1.72
N THR A 219 16.07 -31.03 -0.74
CA THR A 219 14.92 -31.95 -0.61
C THR A 219 13.59 -31.22 -0.41
N LEU A 220 13.59 -30.02 0.18
CA LEU A 220 12.39 -29.19 0.36
C LEU A 220 11.72 -28.75 -0.96
N LEU A 221 12.43 -28.77 -2.09
CA LEU A 221 11.91 -28.31 -3.39
C LEU A 221 11.14 -29.40 -4.16
N THR A 222 11.00 -30.61 -3.62
CA THR A 222 10.45 -31.77 -4.36
C THR A 222 9.05 -32.21 -3.94
N ASN A 223 8.55 -31.78 -2.77
CA ASN A 223 7.24 -32.23 -2.27
C ASN A 223 6.07 -31.30 -2.64
N ARG A 224 5.97 -30.90 -3.91
CA ARG A 224 4.74 -30.33 -4.49
C ARG A 224 4.54 -30.76 -5.95
N LYS A 225 4.31 -32.06 -6.12
CA LYS A 225 3.44 -32.56 -7.18
C LYS A 225 2.38 -33.39 -6.50
N HIS A 226 1.18 -32.85 -6.35
CA HIS A 226 -0.12 -33.51 -6.51
C HIS A 226 -1.22 -32.46 -6.37
#